data_AF-Q2U0A2-F1
#
_entry.id   AF-Q2U0A2-F1
#
_cell.length_a   1.000
_cell.length_b   1.000
_cell.length_c   1.000
_cell.angle_alpha   90.00
_cell.angle_beta   90.00
_cell.angle_gamma   90.00
#
_symmetry.space_group_name_H-M   'P 1'
#
loop_
_entity.id
_entity.type
_entity.pdbx_description
1 polymer ?
#
loop_
_entity_poly.entity_id
_entity_poly.type
_entity_poly.pdbx_seq_one_letter_code
_entity_poly.pdbx_strand_id
1 'polypeptide(L)'
;MQRILYRLTGGIEIAYVIRRVERNQRSTSKGECPWSIRQTGVYQKLTYPHDGSPSSSVFILIAPSHTVENEVSLCLSGSEFEGEVMTPHFSVHERLISDSLGSWMDYMAWLESECKQKADRLIVWDVEDRDKHMTYFKVEDRQRLKQLRDYITDLIVVLQTAVNTIGRIGKSCQRHCKMSCAARDDCFCNSMIGEFVEYETEARVYLERAKVLQERVQSTEQLVVDGQLTDLLSFEETRALKQLARASHVETKALKELAQTSQEESHHLAELASCWSGLPPHHHCSGAFHWLTLKWGKRRWDC
;
A
#
# COMPACT_ATOMS: atom_id res chain seq x y z
N MET A 1 14.07 -4.89 67.24
CA MET A 1 14.69 -5.11 65.93
C MET A 1 13.94 -4.24 64.91
N GLN A 2 14.38 -2.98 64.74
CA GLN A 2 13.77 -2.00 63.83
C GLN A 2 14.10 -2.38 62.38
N ARG A 3 13.09 -2.80 61.62
CA ARG A 3 13.19 -2.86 60.16
C ARG A 3 13.09 -1.44 59.64
N ILE A 4 14.22 -0.82 59.34
CA ILE A 4 14.29 0.37 58.50
C ILE A 4 13.86 -0.09 57.10
N LEU A 5 12.60 0.14 56.76
CA LEU A 5 12.08 -0.03 55.42
C LEU A 5 12.68 1.11 54.58
N TYR A 6 13.66 0.78 53.74
CA TYR A 6 14.18 1.71 52.75
C TYR A 6 13.02 2.12 51.83
N ARG A 7 12.33 3.23 52.13
CA ARG A 7 11.41 3.88 51.19
C ARG A 7 12.26 4.36 50.03
N LEU A 8 12.23 3.63 48.92
CA LEU A 8 12.87 4.05 47.67
C LEU A 8 12.37 5.45 47.33
N THR A 9 13.28 6.41 47.44
CA THR A 9 13.08 7.82 47.15
C THR A 9 13.07 8.01 45.63
N GLY A 10 11.93 8.36 45.04
CA GLY A 10 11.86 8.68 43.61
C GLY A 10 10.45 9.02 43.15
N GLY A 11 10.32 10.09 42.35
CA GLY A 11 9.11 10.38 41.60
C GLY A 11 9.00 9.54 40.33
N ILE A 12 7.80 9.38 39.79
CA ILE A 12 7.59 8.82 38.45
C ILE A 12 7.41 9.98 37.48
N GLU A 13 8.14 9.95 36.37
CA GLU A 13 7.92 10.88 35.26
C GLU A 13 7.48 10.08 34.02
N ILE A 14 6.40 10.56 33.39
CA ILE A 14 5.81 9.95 32.20
C ILE A 14 5.72 11.03 31.13
N ALA A 15 6.31 10.77 29.96
CA ALA A 15 6.24 11.66 28.81
C ALA A 15 5.91 10.85 27.56
N TYR A 16 4.91 11.30 26.80
CA TYR A 16 4.53 10.66 25.54
C TYR A 16 3.77 11.61 24.62
N VAL A 17 3.64 11.20 23.37
CA VAL A 17 2.74 11.82 22.40
C VAL A 17 1.65 10.79 22.09
N ILE A 18 0.39 11.20 22.23
CA ILE A 18 -0.75 10.42 21.81
C ILE A 18 -1.40 11.08 20.60
N ARG A 19 -1.93 10.27 19.69
CA ARG A 19 -2.48 10.77 18.43
C ARG A 19 -3.92 10.31 18.30
N ARG A 20 -4.73 11.17 17.70
CA ARG A 20 -6.16 10.95 17.48
C ARG A 20 -6.51 11.35 16.06
N VAL A 21 -7.61 10.83 15.56
CA VAL A 21 -8.15 11.23 14.26
C VAL A 21 -9.32 12.17 14.46
N GLU A 22 -9.37 13.24 13.68
CA GLU A 22 -10.49 14.18 13.67
C GLU A 22 -10.96 14.45 12.26
N ARG A 23 -12.28 14.57 12.07
CA ARG A 23 -12.83 15.05 10.80
C ARG A 23 -12.49 16.53 10.59
N ASN A 24 -12.00 16.82 9.40
CA ASN A 24 -11.88 18.16 8.88
C ASN A 24 -13.29 18.70 8.61
N GLN A 25 -13.64 19.86 9.16
CA GLN A 25 -14.90 20.55 8.86
C GLN A 25 -14.89 21.26 7.49
N ARG A 26 -14.05 20.81 6.55
CA ARG A 26 -13.92 21.40 5.22
C ARG A 26 -14.88 20.70 4.26
N SER A 27 -15.43 21.44 3.30
CA SER A 27 -16.11 20.85 2.15
C SER A 27 -15.07 20.12 1.30
N THR A 28 -14.86 18.83 1.55
CA THR A 28 -13.93 18.02 0.76
C THR A 28 -14.52 17.75 -0.61
N SER A 29 -13.76 18.05 -1.66
CA SER A 29 -14.06 17.59 -3.00
C SER A 29 -13.88 16.06 -3.11
N LYS A 30 -14.43 15.42 -4.15
CA LYS A 30 -14.31 13.95 -4.32
C LYS A 30 -12.84 13.55 -4.36
N GLY A 31 -12.42 12.74 -3.39
CA GLY A 31 -11.06 12.16 -3.32
C GLY A 31 -10.10 12.85 -2.34
N GLU A 32 -10.49 13.96 -1.70
CA GLU A 32 -9.69 14.54 -0.62
C GLU A 32 -9.88 13.77 0.69
N CYS A 33 -8.84 13.72 1.52
CA CYS A 33 -8.92 13.09 2.84
C CYS A 33 -9.73 13.99 3.79
N PRO A 34 -10.91 13.54 4.29
CA PRO A 34 -11.71 14.33 5.21
C PRO A 34 -11.19 14.23 6.65
N TRP A 35 -10.08 13.52 6.88
CA TRP A 35 -9.54 13.24 8.20
C TRP A 35 -8.19 13.92 8.40
N SER A 36 -7.87 14.23 9.66
CA SER A 36 -6.57 14.73 10.08
C SER A 36 -6.13 13.98 11.33
N ILE A 37 -4.84 13.63 11.38
CA ILE A 37 -4.24 13.05 12.58
C ILE A 37 -3.72 14.20 13.43
N ARG A 38 -4.34 14.39 14.60
CA ARG A 38 -3.89 15.34 15.61
C ARG A 38 -2.98 14.65 16.62
N GLN A 39 -2.17 15.46 17.30
CA GLN A 39 -1.21 14.98 18.29
C GLN A 39 -1.37 15.79 19.57
N THR A 40 -1.28 15.12 20.70
CA THR A 40 -1.26 15.73 22.03
C THR A 40 0.02 15.29 22.73
N GLY A 41 0.82 16.26 23.14
CA GLY A 41 1.98 16.04 24.00
C GLY A 41 1.53 15.95 25.45
N VAL A 42 1.99 14.94 26.16
CA VAL A 42 1.63 14.69 27.55
C VAL A 42 2.90 14.53 28.38
N TYR A 43 3.01 15.32 29.44
CA TYR A 43 3.97 15.11 30.50
C TYR A 43 3.24 15.01 31.83
N GLN A 44 3.66 14.04 32.64
CA GLN A 44 3.24 13.88 34.02
C GLN A 44 4.47 13.75 34.90
N LYS A 45 4.47 14.48 36.01
CA LYS A 45 5.37 14.25 37.14
C LYS A 45 4.56 13.89 38.37
N LEU A 46 4.78 12.68 38.89
CA LEU A 46 4.17 12.16 40.10
C LEU A 46 5.21 12.11 41.21
N THR A 47 4.92 12.78 42.32
CA THR A 47 5.82 12.92 43.46
C THR A 47 5.27 12.19 44.68
N TYR A 48 6.14 11.44 45.36
CA TYR A 48 5.85 10.73 46.61
C TYR A 48 6.57 11.43 47.77
N PRO A 49 5.86 12.19 48.62
CA PRO A 49 6.47 12.92 49.73
C PRO A 49 7.03 12.00 50.82
N HIS A 50 8.09 12.45 51.49
CA HIS A 50 8.75 11.71 52.57
C HIS A 50 8.02 11.79 53.92
N ASP A 51 7.29 12.88 54.13
CA ASP A 51 6.61 13.25 55.38
C ASP A 51 5.27 12.51 55.58
N GLY A 52 4.87 11.66 54.63
CA GLY A 52 3.58 10.97 54.66
C GLY A 52 2.41 11.81 54.13
N SER A 53 2.68 12.98 53.55
CA SER A 53 1.65 13.74 52.82
C SER A 53 1.20 13.00 51.55
N PRO A 54 -0.01 13.30 51.03
CA PRO A 54 -0.54 12.65 49.84
C PRO A 54 0.38 12.80 48.63
N SER A 55 0.43 11.80 47.76
CA SER A 55 1.10 11.94 46.47
C SER A 55 0.49 13.06 45.65
N SER A 56 1.31 13.74 44.87
CA SER A 56 0.87 14.84 43.99
C SER A 56 1.31 14.59 42.55
N SER A 57 0.45 14.95 41.59
CA SER A 57 0.77 14.90 40.16
C SER A 57 0.69 16.29 39.54
N VAL A 58 1.66 16.60 38.70
CA VAL A 58 1.65 17.75 37.79
C VAL A 58 1.53 17.25 36.37
N PHE A 59 0.59 17.82 35.61
CA PHE A 59 0.39 17.51 34.19
C PHE A 59 0.70 18.72 33.31
N ILE A 60 1.35 18.48 32.18
CA ILE A 60 1.47 19.43 31.09
C ILE A 60 0.88 18.78 29.85
N LEU A 61 -0.18 19.39 29.31
CA LEU A 61 -0.86 18.95 28.10
C LEU A 61 -0.60 19.98 26.99
N ILE A 62 -0.11 19.51 25.84
CA ILE A 62 0.17 20.35 24.68
C ILE A 62 -0.78 19.92 23.57
N ALA A 63 -1.62 20.86 23.12
CA ALA A 63 -2.66 20.63 22.11
C ALA A 63 -3.61 19.44 22.42
N PRO A 64 -4.22 19.37 23.62
CA PRO A 64 -5.31 18.43 23.90
C PRO A 64 -6.52 18.67 22.97
N SER A 65 -7.45 17.72 22.91
CA SER A 65 -8.75 17.95 22.27
C SER A 65 -9.62 18.82 23.17
N HIS A 66 -10.59 19.56 22.60
CA HIS A 66 -11.54 20.31 23.41
C HIS A 66 -12.35 19.40 24.34
N THR A 67 -12.65 18.17 23.92
CA THR A 67 -13.29 17.16 24.77
C THR A 67 -12.44 16.88 26.01
N VAL A 68 -11.15 16.57 25.82
CA VAL A 68 -10.22 16.32 26.92
C VAL A 68 -10.02 17.56 27.80
N GLU A 69 -9.90 18.76 27.21
CA GLU A 69 -9.80 20.01 27.98
C GLU A 69 -11.00 20.19 28.92
N ASN A 70 -12.21 19.96 28.42
CA ASN A 70 -13.44 20.08 29.20
C ASN A 70 -13.51 19.01 30.31
N GLU A 71 -13.24 17.74 29.98
CA GLU A 71 -13.32 16.65 30.94
C GLU A 71 -12.25 16.74 32.04
N VAL A 72 -11.02 17.13 31.67
CA VAL A 72 -9.94 17.36 32.64
C VAL A 72 -10.28 18.55 33.54
N SER A 73 -10.81 19.64 32.97
CA SER A 73 -11.25 20.80 33.76
C SER A 73 -12.34 20.40 34.76
N LEU A 74 -13.35 19.65 34.35
CA LEU A 74 -14.40 19.15 35.24
C LEU A 74 -13.85 18.27 36.36
N CYS A 75 -12.88 17.42 36.05
CA CYS A 75 -12.27 16.53 37.02
C CYS A 75 -11.38 17.25 38.05
N LEU A 76 -10.81 18.40 37.68
CA LEU A 76 -10.06 19.27 38.59
C LEU A 76 -10.98 20.22 39.38
N SER A 77 -12.20 20.46 38.90
CA SER A 77 -13.17 21.41 39.47
C SER A 77 -14.13 20.81 40.50
N GLY A 78 -14.26 19.48 40.56
CA GLY A 78 -15.32 18.81 41.32
C GLY A 78 -14.83 17.62 42.17
N SER A 79 -15.08 17.73 43.48
CA SER A 79 -15.11 16.67 44.49
C SER A 79 -13.77 16.14 45.02
N GLU A 80 -13.59 16.30 46.33
CA GLU A 80 -12.82 15.37 47.17
C GLU A 80 -13.45 13.97 47.02
N PHE A 81 -13.00 13.19 46.04
CA PHE A 81 -13.26 11.75 46.05
C PHE A 81 -12.45 11.13 47.19
N GLU A 82 -12.96 11.26 48.41
CA GLU A 82 -12.45 10.58 49.59
C GLU A 82 -12.45 9.07 49.32
N GLY A 83 -11.28 8.49 49.07
CA GLY A 83 -11.07 7.04 49.06
C GLY A 83 -10.42 6.45 47.82
N GLU A 84 -10.41 7.14 46.68
CA GLU A 84 -9.77 6.58 45.47
C GLU A 84 -8.32 7.04 45.31
N VAL A 85 -7.39 6.18 45.72
CA VAL A 85 -5.93 6.37 45.64
C VAL A 85 -5.43 6.69 44.22
N MET A 86 -6.20 6.35 43.19
CA MET A 86 -5.79 6.45 41.78
C MET A 86 -6.25 7.73 41.08
N THR A 87 -7.33 8.35 41.56
CA THR A 87 -8.23 9.14 40.70
C THR A 87 -7.81 10.57 40.39
N PRO A 88 -6.78 11.18 41.03
CA PRO A 88 -6.14 12.34 40.40
C PRO A 88 -4.91 11.98 39.56
N HIS A 89 -4.33 10.78 39.72
CA HIS A 89 -3.01 10.46 39.15
C HIS A 89 -3.07 9.81 37.77
N PHE A 90 -4.07 8.99 37.47
CA PHE A 90 -4.13 8.26 36.18
C PHE A 90 -5.40 8.50 35.36
N SER A 91 -6.43 9.13 35.94
CA SER A 91 -7.69 9.46 35.24
C SER A 91 -7.50 10.40 34.04
N VAL A 92 -6.51 11.30 34.09
CA VAL A 92 -6.18 12.16 32.94
C VAL A 92 -5.62 11.33 31.78
N HIS A 93 -4.78 10.32 32.07
CA HIS A 93 -4.25 9.43 31.05
C HIS A 93 -5.35 8.56 30.43
N GLU A 94 -6.28 8.07 31.25
CA GLU A 94 -7.44 7.28 30.80
C GLU A 94 -8.28 8.07 29.79
N ARG A 95 -8.69 9.30 30.12
CA ARG A 95 -9.47 10.17 29.22
C ARG A 95 -8.74 10.48 27.92
N LEU A 96 -7.44 10.78 28.00
CA LEU A 96 -6.60 11.01 26.83
C LEU A 96 -6.56 9.79 25.90
N ILE A 97 -6.47 8.59 26.47
CA ILE A 97 -6.45 7.34 25.70
C ILE A 97 -7.81 7.08 25.07
N SER A 98 -8.89 7.19 25.85
CA SER A 98 -10.26 7.02 25.37
C SER A 98 -10.59 7.96 24.20
N ASP A 99 -10.33 9.27 24.36
CA ASP A 99 -10.49 10.27 23.30
C ASP A 99 -9.62 9.93 22.07
N SER A 100 -8.39 9.47 22.30
CA SER A 100 -7.50 9.11 21.20
C SER A 100 -7.97 7.92 20.39
N LEU A 101 -8.64 6.95 21.02
CA LEU A 101 -9.06 5.72 20.39
C LEU A 101 -10.40 5.84 19.63
N GLY A 102 -11.29 6.74 20.08
CA GLY A 102 -12.68 6.78 19.65
C GLY A 102 -12.93 6.99 18.15
N SER A 103 -12.03 7.65 17.41
CA SER A 103 -12.25 7.99 16.00
C SER A 103 -11.53 7.09 14.98
N TRP A 104 -10.76 6.09 15.41
CA TRP A 104 -10.00 5.24 14.48
C TRP A 104 -10.88 4.32 13.65
N MET A 105 -11.99 3.81 14.20
CA MET A 105 -12.90 2.94 13.46
C MET A 105 -13.49 3.62 12.23
N ASP A 106 -13.96 4.86 12.38
CA ASP A 106 -14.54 5.61 11.27
C ASP A 106 -13.50 5.96 10.21
N TYR A 107 -12.27 6.28 10.65
CA TYR A 107 -11.15 6.51 9.75
C TYR A 107 -10.79 5.26 8.94
N MET A 108 -10.70 4.11 9.60
CA MET A 108 -10.44 2.82 8.93
C MET A 108 -11.57 2.44 7.98
N ALA A 109 -12.84 2.64 8.36
CA ALA A 109 -13.98 2.40 7.49
C ALA A 109 -13.94 3.28 6.23
N TRP A 110 -13.51 4.54 6.38
CA TRP A 110 -13.29 5.42 5.23
C TRP A 110 -12.15 4.90 4.32
N LEU A 111 -11.00 4.52 4.89
CA LEU A 111 -9.89 3.96 4.11
C LEU A 111 -10.31 2.68 3.38
N GLU A 112 -11.04 1.78 4.05
CA GLU A 112 -11.57 0.55 3.45
C GLU A 112 -12.50 0.84 2.27
N SER A 113 -13.41 1.80 2.42
CA SER A 113 -14.31 2.23 1.34
C SER A 113 -13.54 2.77 0.14
N GLU A 114 -12.52 3.59 0.37
CA GLU A 114 -11.68 4.14 -0.70
C GLU A 114 -10.89 3.02 -1.41
N CYS A 115 -10.34 2.07 -0.65
CA CYS A 115 -9.63 0.91 -1.21
C CYS A 115 -10.57 0.04 -2.06
N LYS A 116 -11.76 -0.27 -1.54
CA LYS A 116 -12.76 -1.08 -2.24
C LYS A 116 -13.20 -0.43 -3.55
N GLN A 117 -13.46 0.88 -3.55
CA GLN A 117 -13.84 1.61 -4.77
C GLN A 117 -12.78 1.48 -5.88
N LYS A 118 -11.49 1.43 -5.51
CA LYS A 118 -10.39 1.26 -6.48
C LYS A 118 -10.24 -0.20 -6.93
N ALA A 119 -10.42 -1.17 -6.02
CA ALA A 119 -10.39 -2.59 -6.36
C ALA A 119 -11.55 -2.99 -7.28
N ASP A 120 -12.78 -2.55 -7.00
CA ASP A 120 -13.97 -2.89 -7.81
C ASP A 120 -13.82 -2.37 -9.25
N ARG A 121 -13.18 -1.22 -9.43
CA ARG A 121 -12.86 -0.67 -10.76
C ARG A 121 -11.87 -1.54 -11.56
N LEU A 122 -11.00 -2.29 -10.90
CA LEU A 122 -10.07 -3.22 -11.55
C LEU A 122 -10.78 -4.49 -12.00
N ILE A 123 -11.70 -5.02 -11.20
CA ILE A 123 -12.38 -6.30 -11.48
C ILE A 123 -13.37 -6.16 -12.64
N VAL A 124 -14.14 -5.06 -12.67
CA VAL A 124 -15.14 -4.82 -13.74
C VAL A 124 -14.49 -4.62 -15.13
N TRP A 125 -13.19 -4.33 -15.17
CA TRP A 125 -12.42 -4.14 -16.40
C TRP A 125 -12.15 -5.44 -17.17
N ASP A 126 -12.05 -6.60 -16.50
CA ASP A 126 -11.50 -7.83 -17.09
C ASP A 126 -12.52 -8.69 -17.88
N VAL A 127 -13.82 -8.38 -17.83
CA VAL A 127 -14.84 -9.41 -18.17
C VAL A 127 -15.39 -9.36 -19.59
N GLU A 128 -15.52 -8.21 -20.28
CA GLU A 128 -16.35 -8.19 -21.52
C GLU A 128 -15.87 -7.36 -22.73
N ASP A 129 -14.85 -6.50 -22.64
CA ASP A 129 -14.55 -5.58 -23.77
C ASP A 129 -13.06 -5.27 -23.95
N ARG A 130 -12.26 -6.30 -24.26
CA ARG A 130 -10.81 -6.16 -24.51
C ARG A 130 -10.47 -5.28 -25.73
N ASP A 131 -11.41 -5.04 -26.64
CA ASP A 131 -11.14 -4.37 -27.92
C ASP A 131 -11.53 -2.88 -27.97
N LYS A 132 -12.40 -2.36 -27.09
CA LYS A 132 -12.87 -0.95 -27.19
C LYS A 132 -12.37 -0.02 -26.11
N HIS A 133 -11.87 -0.53 -25.01
CA HIS A 133 -11.47 0.30 -23.89
C HIS A 133 -10.05 -0.05 -23.51
N MET A 134 -9.06 0.45 -24.27
CA MET A 134 -7.71 0.66 -23.72
C MET A 134 -7.73 1.95 -22.90
N THR A 135 -8.35 1.94 -21.72
CA THR A 135 -8.09 2.99 -20.73
C THR A 135 -7.22 2.43 -19.64
N TYR A 136 -5.90 2.57 -19.87
CA TYR A 136 -4.88 2.72 -18.85
C TYR A 136 -5.49 3.04 -17.48
N PHE A 137 -5.25 2.20 -16.48
CA PHE A 137 -5.44 2.59 -15.09
C PHE A 137 -4.74 3.94 -14.90
N LYS A 138 -5.54 5.00 -14.73
CA LYS A 138 -5.06 6.38 -14.90
C LYS A 138 -3.94 6.64 -13.90
N VAL A 139 -2.98 7.48 -14.28
CA VAL A 139 -1.90 7.91 -13.37
C VAL A 139 -2.49 8.40 -12.03
N GLU A 140 -3.64 9.06 -12.09
CA GLU A 140 -4.44 9.50 -10.93
C GLU A 140 -4.85 8.35 -10.00
N ASP A 141 -5.32 7.21 -10.54
CA ASP A 141 -5.74 6.07 -9.73
C ASP A 141 -4.53 5.39 -9.05
N ARG A 142 -3.36 5.35 -9.71
CA ARG A 142 -2.12 4.85 -9.09
C ARG A 142 -1.61 5.77 -7.99
N GLN A 143 -1.62 7.07 -8.27
CA GLN A 143 -1.25 8.07 -7.28
C GLN A 143 -2.18 7.98 -6.07
N ARG A 144 -3.47 7.72 -6.29
CA ARG A 144 -4.43 7.53 -5.21
C ARG A 144 -4.19 6.24 -4.41
N LEU A 145 -3.92 5.11 -5.06
CA LEU A 145 -3.55 3.87 -4.35
C LEU A 145 -2.29 4.08 -3.50
N LYS A 146 -1.27 4.74 -4.05
CA LYS A 146 -0.07 5.11 -3.30
C LYS A 146 -0.39 5.98 -2.09
N GLN A 147 -1.23 7.00 -2.24
CA GLN A 147 -1.68 7.84 -1.11
C GLN A 147 -2.41 7.01 -0.04
N LEU A 148 -3.30 6.10 -0.44
CA LEU A 148 -4.00 5.22 0.50
C LEU A 148 -3.02 4.33 1.25
N ARG A 149 -2.03 3.75 0.55
CA ARG A 149 -0.96 2.98 1.17
C ARG A 149 -0.15 3.80 2.17
N ASP A 150 0.20 5.04 1.82
CA ASP A 150 0.94 5.93 2.71
C ASP A 150 0.09 6.25 3.96
N TYR A 151 -1.20 6.55 3.81
CA TYR A 151 -2.13 6.76 4.93
C TYR A 151 -2.27 5.53 5.85
N ILE A 152 -2.33 4.32 5.29
CA ILE A 152 -2.40 3.08 6.06
C ILE A 152 -1.08 2.79 6.76
N THR A 153 0.04 3.11 6.12
CA THR A 153 1.37 2.96 6.72
C THR A 153 1.53 3.88 7.93
N ASP A 154 1.11 5.13 7.80
CA ASP A 154 1.04 6.08 8.92
C ASP A 154 0.12 5.56 10.03
N LEU A 155 -1.07 5.06 9.69
CA LEU A 155 -2.01 4.46 10.64
C LEU A 155 -1.35 3.33 11.46
N ILE A 156 -0.65 2.40 10.80
CA ILE A 156 0.05 1.28 11.46
C ILE A 156 1.09 1.81 12.45
N VAL A 157 1.91 2.79 12.04
CA VAL A 157 2.93 3.39 12.92
C VAL A 157 2.29 4.06 14.13
N VAL A 158 1.19 4.80 13.91
CA VAL A 158 0.47 5.49 14.98
C VAL A 158 -0.13 4.49 15.98
N LEU A 159 -0.85 3.47 15.50
CA LEU A 159 -1.48 2.46 16.35
C LEU A 159 -0.45 1.61 17.09
N GLN A 160 0.66 1.24 16.44
CA GLN A 160 1.77 0.54 17.10
C GLN A 160 2.37 1.38 18.23
N THR A 161 2.48 2.70 18.03
CA THR A 161 2.94 3.63 19.07
C THR A 161 1.90 3.73 20.19
N ALA A 162 0.60 3.74 19.87
CA ALA A 162 -0.48 3.77 20.84
C ALA A 162 -0.47 2.53 21.75
N VAL A 163 -0.41 1.32 21.20
CA VAL A 163 -0.31 0.05 21.95
C VAL A 163 0.86 0.11 22.94
N ASN A 164 2.04 0.50 22.47
CA ASN A 164 3.23 0.59 23.32
C ASN A 164 3.09 1.65 24.42
N THR A 165 2.47 2.78 24.11
CA THR A 165 2.28 3.90 25.05
C THR A 165 1.27 3.52 26.13
N ILE A 166 0.11 2.99 25.74
CA ILE A 166 -0.95 2.54 26.65
C ILE A 166 -0.42 1.46 27.59
N GLY A 167 0.27 0.44 27.05
CA GLY A 167 0.88 -0.61 27.89
C GLY A 167 1.94 -0.07 28.86
N ARG A 168 2.71 0.96 28.49
CA ARG A 168 3.65 1.62 29.41
C ARG A 168 2.94 2.41 30.51
N ILE A 169 1.86 3.11 30.18
CA ILE A 169 1.02 3.83 31.15
C ILE A 169 0.38 2.84 32.12
N GLY A 170 -0.21 1.75 31.63
CA GLY A 170 -0.78 0.68 32.46
C GLY A 170 0.25 0.07 33.42
N LYS A 171 1.48 -0.19 32.96
CA LYS A 171 2.58 -0.65 33.83
C LYS A 171 2.98 0.40 34.89
N SER A 172 2.94 1.69 34.55
CA SER A 172 3.21 2.77 35.51
C SER A 172 2.08 2.90 36.53
N CYS A 173 0.82 2.74 36.11
CA CYS A 173 -0.36 2.66 36.95
C CYS A 173 -0.25 1.51 37.94
N GLN A 174 0.10 0.31 37.47
CA GLN A 174 0.32 -0.87 38.32
C GLN A 174 1.46 -0.65 39.33
N ARG A 175 2.56 0.00 38.92
CA ARG A 175 3.66 0.36 39.83
C ARG A 175 3.22 1.35 40.90
N HIS A 176 2.45 2.38 40.53
CA HIS A 176 1.89 3.33 41.49
C HIS A 176 0.98 2.61 42.50
N CYS A 177 0.06 1.77 42.02
CA CYS A 177 -0.81 1.00 42.91
C CYS A 177 -0.02 0.18 43.92
N LYS A 178 1.00 -0.57 43.48
CA LYS A 178 1.85 -1.37 44.39
C LYS A 178 2.54 -0.52 45.47
N MET A 179 2.92 0.71 45.16
CA MET A 179 3.57 1.60 46.13
C MET A 179 2.59 2.27 47.08
N SER A 180 1.43 2.71 46.58
CA SER A 180 0.44 3.45 47.35
C SER A 180 -0.49 2.55 48.16
N CYS A 181 -0.73 1.31 47.70
CA CYS A 181 -1.67 0.38 48.32
C CYS A 181 -1.03 -0.72 49.19
N ALA A 182 0.30 -0.84 49.26
CA ALA A 182 0.97 -1.87 50.07
C ALA A 182 0.66 -1.81 51.59
N ALA A 183 -0.05 -0.77 52.06
CA ALA A 183 -0.44 -0.58 53.45
C ALA A 183 -1.96 -0.71 53.72
N ARG A 184 -2.80 -1.00 52.70
CA ARG A 184 -4.26 -1.11 52.84
C ARG A 184 -4.77 -2.40 52.18
N ASP A 185 -5.54 -3.20 52.92
CA ASP A 185 -6.09 -4.48 52.44
C ASP A 185 -7.15 -4.31 51.33
N ASP A 186 -7.85 -3.17 51.27
CA ASP A 186 -8.86 -2.84 50.26
C ASP A 186 -8.39 -1.74 49.30
N CYS A 187 -7.62 -2.13 48.26
CA CYS A 187 -7.21 -1.23 47.20
C CYS A 187 -8.02 -1.44 45.92
N PHE A 188 -8.72 -0.39 45.48
CA PHE A 188 -9.58 -0.42 44.29
C PHE A 188 -8.84 -0.13 42.96
N CYS A 189 -7.53 -0.34 42.90
CA CYS A 189 -6.76 0.00 41.68
C CYS A 189 -6.97 -0.99 40.52
N ASN A 190 -7.54 -2.16 40.79
CA ASN A 190 -7.69 -3.23 39.80
C ASN A 190 -8.60 -2.83 38.63
N SER A 191 -9.64 -2.03 38.87
CA SER A 191 -10.54 -1.56 37.81
C SER A 191 -9.78 -0.73 36.78
N MET A 192 -9.10 0.34 37.22
CA MET A 192 -8.33 1.22 36.35
C MET A 192 -7.16 0.51 35.63
N ILE A 193 -6.51 -0.44 36.28
CA ILE A 193 -5.49 -1.27 35.62
C ILE A 193 -6.14 -2.13 34.53
N GLY A 194 -7.32 -2.69 34.79
CA GLY A 194 -8.12 -3.42 33.81
C GLY A 194 -8.47 -2.55 32.60
N GLU A 195 -8.95 -1.32 32.81
CA GLU A 195 -9.28 -0.39 31.73
C GLU A 195 -8.08 -0.13 30.81
N PHE A 196 -6.88 0.09 31.34
CA PHE A 196 -5.69 0.25 30.49
C PHE A 196 -5.34 -1.01 29.67
N VAL A 197 -5.63 -2.20 30.19
CA VAL A 197 -5.45 -3.47 29.46
C VAL A 197 -6.48 -3.60 28.33
N GLU A 198 -7.72 -3.19 28.57
CA GLU A 198 -8.76 -3.16 27.54
C GLU A 198 -8.42 -2.16 26.44
N TYR A 199 -7.99 -0.95 26.78
CA TYR A 199 -7.53 0.03 25.78
C TYR A 199 -6.31 -0.44 24.99
N GLU A 200 -5.36 -1.14 25.62
CA GLU A 200 -4.21 -1.74 24.91
C GLU A 200 -4.68 -2.79 23.91
N THR A 201 -5.66 -3.61 24.31
CA THR A 201 -6.25 -4.66 23.48
C THR A 201 -7.03 -4.07 22.31
N GLU A 202 -7.83 -3.04 22.55
CA GLU A 202 -8.55 -2.29 21.50
C GLU A 202 -7.59 -1.70 20.47
N ALA A 203 -6.55 -1.00 20.92
CA ALA A 203 -5.52 -0.44 20.04
C ALA A 203 -4.81 -1.52 19.20
N ARG A 204 -4.62 -2.72 19.77
CA ARG A 204 -4.02 -3.87 19.08
C ARG A 204 -4.95 -4.43 18.01
N VAL A 205 -6.26 -4.50 18.28
CA VAL A 205 -7.25 -4.91 17.28
C VAL A 205 -7.25 -3.93 16.09
N TYR A 206 -7.20 -2.63 16.35
CA TYR A 206 -7.07 -1.63 15.29
C TYR A 206 -5.79 -1.80 14.48
N LEU A 207 -4.67 -2.09 15.15
CA LEU A 207 -3.39 -2.32 14.49
C LEU A 207 -3.44 -3.53 13.54
N GLU A 208 -4.00 -4.65 13.98
CA GLU A 208 -4.12 -5.85 13.14
C GLU A 208 -5.04 -5.59 11.94
N ARG A 209 -6.15 -4.87 12.14
CA ARG A 209 -7.03 -4.45 11.05
C ARG A 209 -6.30 -3.57 10.02
N ALA A 210 -5.48 -2.63 10.50
CA ALA A 210 -4.69 -1.77 9.62
C ALA A 210 -3.66 -2.56 8.80
N LYS A 211 -3.02 -3.59 9.36
CA LYS A 211 -2.10 -4.48 8.62
C LYS A 211 -2.83 -5.26 7.53
N VAL A 212 -3.99 -5.84 7.83
CA VAL A 212 -4.82 -6.53 6.82
C VAL A 212 -5.21 -5.56 5.70
N LEU A 213 -5.54 -4.31 6.03
CA LEU A 213 -5.85 -3.30 5.03
C LEU A 213 -4.63 -2.95 4.17
N GLN A 214 -3.43 -2.91 4.75
CA GLN A 214 -2.18 -2.71 4.01
C GLN A 214 -1.93 -3.81 2.99
N GLU A 215 -2.08 -5.08 3.39
CA GLU A 215 -1.94 -6.24 2.51
C GLU A 215 -2.92 -6.19 1.34
N ARG A 216 -4.16 -5.77 1.58
CA ARG A 216 -5.18 -5.59 0.52
C ARG A 216 -4.78 -4.51 -0.48
N VAL A 217 -4.27 -3.37 -0.02
CA VAL A 217 -3.81 -2.30 -0.91
C VAL A 217 -2.60 -2.74 -1.71
N GLN A 218 -1.63 -3.41 -1.08
CA GLN A 218 -0.45 -3.96 -1.78
C GLN A 218 -0.86 -4.98 -2.85
N SER A 219 -1.80 -5.87 -2.54
CA SER A 219 -2.33 -6.83 -3.51
C SER A 219 -3.01 -6.12 -4.69
N THR A 220 -3.76 -5.06 -4.42
CA THR A 220 -4.42 -4.25 -5.45
C THR A 220 -3.40 -3.52 -6.33
N GLU A 221 -2.34 -2.94 -5.73
CA GLU A 221 -1.24 -2.32 -6.47
C GLU A 221 -0.50 -3.34 -7.34
N GLN A 222 -0.26 -4.55 -6.84
CA GLN A 222 0.40 -5.62 -7.59
C GLN A 222 -0.44 -6.04 -8.82
N LEU A 223 -1.75 -6.22 -8.65
CA LEU A 223 -2.65 -6.54 -9.76
C LEU A 223 -2.64 -5.47 -10.85
N VAL A 224 -2.57 -4.18 -10.48
CA VAL A 224 -2.45 -3.06 -11.44
C VAL A 224 -1.15 -3.16 -12.23
N VAL A 225 -0.04 -3.52 -11.59
CA VAL A 225 1.28 -3.63 -12.23
C VAL A 225 1.32 -4.83 -13.17
N ASP A 226 0.85 -6.00 -12.71
CA ASP A 226 0.86 -7.24 -13.50
C ASP A 226 -0.06 -7.15 -14.72
N GLY A 227 -1.25 -6.56 -14.55
CA GLY A 227 -2.17 -6.31 -15.65
C GLY A 227 -1.54 -5.43 -16.74
N GLN A 228 -0.83 -4.37 -16.34
CA GLN A 228 -0.18 -3.48 -17.32
C GLN A 228 1.02 -4.10 -18.01
N LEU A 229 1.78 -4.93 -17.31
CA LEU A 229 2.88 -5.65 -17.94
C LEU A 229 2.33 -6.58 -19.02
N THR A 230 1.23 -7.27 -18.73
CA THR A 230 0.50 -8.12 -19.67
C THR A 230 0.01 -7.31 -20.87
N ASP A 231 -0.58 -6.14 -20.64
CA ASP A 231 -1.05 -5.26 -21.72
C ASP A 231 0.11 -4.75 -22.59
N LEU A 232 1.23 -4.34 -21.98
CA LEU A 232 2.40 -3.87 -22.71
C LEU A 232 3.01 -4.96 -23.58
N LEU A 233 3.12 -6.18 -23.04
CA LEU A 233 3.56 -7.35 -23.80
C LEU A 233 2.62 -7.64 -24.97
N SER A 234 1.30 -7.62 -24.75
CA SER A 234 0.32 -7.83 -25.82
C SER A 234 0.39 -6.78 -26.93
N PHE A 235 0.70 -5.52 -26.57
CA PHE A 235 0.88 -4.44 -27.52
C PHE A 235 2.16 -4.64 -28.35
N GLU A 236 3.26 -5.05 -27.73
CA GLU A 236 4.50 -5.37 -28.42
C GLU A 236 4.35 -6.58 -29.35
N GLU A 237 3.67 -7.63 -28.92
CA GLU A 237 3.33 -8.79 -29.75
C GLU A 237 2.48 -8.39 -30.96
N THR A 238 1.43 -7.59 -30.75
CA THR A 238 0.57 -7.09 -31.83
C THR A 238 1.37 -6.24 -32.82
N ARG A 239 2.30 -5.41 -32.32
CA ARG A 239 3.19 -4.61 -33.18
C ARG A 239 4.13 -5.51 -33.99
N ALA A 240 4.72 -6.52 -33.37
CA ALA A 240 5.60 -7.48 -34.02
C ALA A 240 4.85 -8.26 -35.11
N LEU A 241 3.64 -8.75 -34.82
CA LEU A 241 2.78 -9.44 -35.79
C LEU A 241 2.42 -8.54 -36.98
N LYS A 242 2.11 -7.25 -36.74
CA LYS A 242 1.86 -6.29 -37.83
C LYS A 242 3.10 -6.07 -38.71
N GLN A 243 4.29 -6.02 -38.12
CA GLN A 243 5.53 -5.90 -38.88
C GLN A 243 5.80 -7.16 -39.70
N LEU A 244 5.60 -8.34 -39.12
CA LEU A 244 5.74 -9.62 -39.79
C LEU A 244 4.77 -9.75 -40.98
N ALA A 245 3.49 -9.40 -40.78
CA ALA A 245 2.48 -9.44 -41.84
C ALA A 245 2.83 -8.50 -43.01
N ARG A 246 3.37 -7.32 -42.73
CA ARG A 246 3.86 -6.39 -43.77
C ARG A 246 5.04 -6.97 -44.53
N ALA A 247 6.02 -7.54 -43.84
CA ALA A 247 7.18 -8.17 -44.47
C ALA A 247 6.75 -9.35 -45.36
N SER A 248 5.87 -10.22 -44.84
CA SER A 248 5.33 -11.36 -45.60
C SER A 248 4.52 -10.93 -46.83
N HIS A 249 3.74 -9.85 -46.74
CA HIS A 249 3.00 -9.32 -47.89
C HIS A 249 3.94 -8.81 -49.00
N VAL A 250 5.03 -8.12 -48.61
CA VAL A 250 6.06 -7.67 -49.55
C VAL A 250 6.76 -8.86 -50.21
N GLU A 251 7.13 -9.88 -49.42
CA GLU A 251 7.79 -11.08 -49.92
C GLU A 251 6.87 -11.88 -50.86
N THR A 252 5.59 -12.02 -50.50
CA THR A 252 4.58 -12.70 -51.35
C THR A 252 4.41 -11.97 -52.67
N LYS A 253 4.41 -10.62 -52.66
CA LYS A 253 4.32 -9.83 -53.88
C LYS A 253 5.56 -10.03 -54.78
N ALA A 254 6.75 -9.99 -54.20
CA ALA A 254 8.00 -10.23 -54.93
C ALA A 254 8.08 -11.64 -55.51
N LEU A 255 7.65 -12.66 -54.75
CA LEU A 255 7.56 -14.05 -55.23
C LEU A 255 6.57 -14.20 -56.39
N LYS A 256 5.43 -13.51 -56.32
CA LYS A 256 4.44 -13.52 -57.40
C LYS A 256 4.98 -12.88 -58.68
N GLU A 257 5.68 -11.76 -58.54
CA GLU A 257 6.35 -11.09 -59.67
C GLU A 257 7.42 -12.00 -60.30
N LEU A 258 8.28 -12.64 -59.49
CA LEU A 258 9.30 -13.60 -59.94
C LEU A 258 8.70 -14.82 -60.65
N ALA A 259 7.62 -15.38 -60.10
CA ALA A 259 6.94 -16.53 -60.72
C ALA A 259 6.34 -16.16 -62.08
N GLN A 260 5.80 -14.94 -62.20
CA GLN A 260 5.22 -14.44 -63.43
C GLN A 260 6.30 -14.20 -64.51
N THR A 261 7.43 -13.59 -64.14
CA THR A 261 8.58 -13.43 -65.05
C THR A 261 9.13 -14.79 -65.48
N SER A 262 9.29 -15.73 -64.56
CA SER A 262 9.75 -17.09 -64.87
C SER A 262 8.80 -17.84 -65.82
N GLN A 263 7.49 -17.64 -65.66
CA GLN A 263 6.49 -18.23 -66.55
C GLN A 263 6.55 -17.62 -67.96
N GLU A 264 6.71 -16.30 -68.06
CA GLU A 264 6.91 -15.59 -69.34
C GLU A 264 8.19 -16.03 -70.04
N GLU A 265 9.32 -16.12 -69.31
CA GLU A 265 10.60 -16.62 -69.82
C GLU A 265 10.49 -18.07 -70.30
N SER A 266 9.80 -18.93 -69.54
CA SER A 266 9.56 -20.32 -69.92
C SER A 266 8.70 -20.44 -71.17
N HIS A 267 7.68 -19.58 -71.31
CA HIS A 267 6.85 -19.52 -72.50
C HIS A 267 7.64 -19.06 -73.73
N HIS A 268 8.46 -18.01 -73.58
CA HIS A 268 9.35 -17.55 -74.65
C HIS A 268 10.35 -18.61 -75.09
N LEU A 269 10.93 -19.37 -74.15
CA LEU A 269 11.82 -20.49 -74.49
C LEU A 269 11.09 -21.62 -75.22
N ALA A 270 9.84 -21.92 -74.84
CA ALA A 270 9.00 -22.91 -75.53
C ALA A 270 8.60 -22.45 -76.95
N GLU A 271 8.31 -21.17 -77.14
CA GLU A 271 8.07 -20.58 -78.46
C GLU A 271 9.34 -20.66 -79.33
N LEU A 272 10.50 -20.29 -78.79
CA LEU A 272 11.77 -20.44 -79.52
C LEU A 272 12.04 -21.90 -79.88
N ALA A 273 11.82 -22.84 -78.95
CA ALA A 273 11.99 -24.27 -79.24
C ALA A 273 11.03 -24.79 -80.33
N SER A 274 9.79 -24.31 -80.37
CA SER A 274 8.83 -24.66 -81.42
C SER A 274 9.16 -24.02 -82.78
N CYS A 275 9.74 -22.82 -82.78
CA CYS A 275 10.24 -22.17 -83.98
C CYS A 275 11.44 -22.92 -84.58
N TRP A 276 12.27 -23.55 -83.73
CA TRP A 276 13.40 -24.39 -84.14
C TRP A 276 12.97 -25.78 -84.63
N SER A 277 11.84 -26.32 -84.16
CA SER A 277 11.31 -27.63 -84.63
C SER A 277 10.50 -27.55 -85.93
N GLY A 278 10.25 -26.35 -86.47
CA GLY A 278 9.60 -26.10 -87.76
C GLY A 278 10.53 -26.06 -88.98
N LEU A 279 11.84 -26.26 -88.81
CA LEU A 279 12.81 -26.31 -89.92
C LEU A 279 13.05 -27.76 -90.37
N PRO A 280 13.02 -28.07 -91.68
CA PRO A 280 13.20 -29.44 -92.16
C PRO A 280 14.64 -29.92 -91.93
N PRO A 281 14.86 -31.24 -91.78
CA PRO A 281 16.18 -31.78 -91.48
C PRO A 281 17.05 -31.68 -92.73
N HIS A 282 17.97 -30.71 -92.77
CA HIS A 282 19.05 -30.70 -93.74
C HIS A 282 20.35 -31.22 -93.12
N HIS A 283 20.76 -32.36 -93.66
CA HIS A 283 22.07 -32.97 -93.76
C HIS A 283 23.28 -32.31 -93.06
N HIS A 284 23.98 -33.18 -92.32
CA HIS A 284 25.43 -33.20 -92.07
C HIS A 284 26.29 -32.08 -92.68
N CYS A 285 26.95 -31.32 -91.81
CA CYS A 285 28.31 -30.84 -92.08
C CYS A 285 29.17 -30.99 -90.81
N SER A 286 30.24 -31.76 -90.97
CA SER A 286 31.38 -31.86 -90.05
C SER A 286 32.10 -30.52 -89.98
N GLY A 287 32.38 -30.03 -88.77
CA GLY A 287 33.11 -28.79 -88.55
C GLY A 287 33.33 -28.56 -87.06
N ALA A 288 34.59 -28.68 -86.63
CA ALA A 288 35.03 -28.47 -85.26
C ALA A 288 34.66 -27.07 -84.76
N PHE A 289 34.05 -26.99 -83.58
CA PHE A 289 34.00 -25.78 -82.77
C PHE A 289 34.39 -26.09 -81.32
N HIS A 290 35.55 -25.58 -80.95
CA HIS A 290 35.98 -25.35 -79.59
C HIS A 290 35.30 -24.05 -79.12
N TRP A 291 34.68 -24.03 -77.94
CA TRP A 291 34.82 -22.99 -76.89
C TRP A 291 33.75 -23.07 -75.79
N LEU A 292 34.25 -22.83 -74.57
CA LEU A 292 33.61 -22.26 -73.38
C LEU A 292 32.75 -23.15 -72.47
N THR A 293 33.46 -23.77 -71.54
CA THR A 293 33.02 -24.03 -70.17
C THR A 293 32.38 -22.80 -69.51
N LEU A 294 31.06 -22.80 -69.38
CA LEU A 294 30.35 -21.95 -68.43
C LEU A 294 30.55 -22.52 -67.02
N LYS A 295 31.42 -21.87 -66.23
CA LYS A 295 31.55 -22.09 -64.79
C LYS A 295 30.22 -21.76 -64.11
N TRP A 296 29.60 -22.77 -63.52
CA TRP A 296 28.57 -22.56 -62.49
C TRP A 296 29.22 -21.93 -61.26
N GLY A 297 29.02 -20.63 -61.09
CA GLY A 297 29.38 -19.88 -59.90
C GLY A 297 28.44 -20.23 -58.75
N LYS A 298 28.92 -21.05 -57.82
CA LYS A 298 28.31 -21.32 -56.52
C LYS A 298 28.29 -20.02 -55.69
N ARG A 299 27.14 -19.36 -55.56
CA ARG A 299 26.82 -18.40 -54.48
C ARG A 299 25.74 -19.06 -53.63
N ARG A 300 26.15 -19.85 -52.62
CA ARG A 300 26.24 -19.48 -51.20
C ARG A 300 24.99 -18.72 -50.74
N TRP A 301 24.09 -19.50 -50.14
CA TRP A 301 23.08 -19.06 -49.20
C TRP A 301 23.83 -18.64 -47.93
N ASP A 302 23.64 -17.40 -47.49
CA ASP A 302 24.04 -16.97 -46.16
C ASP A 302 22.80 -16.96 -45.26
N CYS A 303 22.99 -17.48 -44.05
CA CYS A 303 22.05 -17.53 -42.93
C CYS A 303 21.69 -16.15 -42.38
#